data_AF-G7L8J8-F1
#
_entry.id   AF-G7L8J8-F1
#
_cell.length_a   1.000
_cell.length_b   1.000
_cell.length_c   1.000
_cell.angle_alpha   90.00
_cell.angle_beta   90.00
_cell.angle_gamma   90.00
#
_symmetry.space_group_name_H-M   'P 1'
#
loop_
_entity.id
_entity.type
_entity.pdbx_description
1 polymer ?
#
loop_
_entity_poly.entity_id
_entity_poly.type
_entity_poly.pdbx_seq_one_letter_code
_entity_poly.pdbx_strand_id
1 'polypeptide(L)'
;MVEYKNSSLPYHWFIDKEKLTYVYRQKFEVFDHAKFDDWAEKGVAPAIKLSLKLYEDILNLGYKVILLTGRSESHRAVTVDNLINACFRDWHQLILR
;
A
#
# COMPACT_ATOMS: atom_id res chain seq x y z
N MET A 1 27.70 -3.16 1.33
CA MET A 1 27.63 -4.27 2.29
C MET A 1 27.70 -3.66 3.69
N VAL A 2 26.74 -3.95 4.55
CA VAL A 2 26.81 -3.63 5.98
C VAL A 2 26.53 -4.93 6.69
N GLU A 3 27.55 -5.45 7.37
CA GLU A 3 27.51 -6.72 8.08
C GLU A 3 26.93 -6.47 9.48
N TYR A 4 25.66 -6.81 9.69
CA TYR A 4 25.09 -6.87 11.04
C TYR A 4 25.48 -8.21 11.66
N LYS A 5 26.62 -8.24 12.35
CA LYS A 5 26.94 -9.32 13.30
C LYS A 5 26.22 -9.05 14.62
N ASN A 6 25.66 -10.12 15.18
CA ASN A 6 24.92 -10.23 16.44
C ASN A 6 23.44 -9.78 16.45
N SER A 7 22.56 -10.68 16.05
CA SER A 7 21.30 -10.90 16.79
C SER A 7 20.80 -12.33 16.58
N SER A 8 20.85 -13.12 17.65
CA SER A 8 20.31 -14.48 17.75
C SER A 8 18.78 -14.47 17.90
N LEU A 9 18.07 -14.06 16.85
CA LEU A 9 16.60 -14.13 16.79
C LEU A 9 16.13 -15.05 15.64
N PRO A 10 15.18 -15.98 15.89
CA PRO A 10 14.91 -17.12 15.01
C PRO A 10 13.94 -16.83 13.85
N TYR A 11 13.64 -15.56 13.56
CA TYR A 11 12.64 -15.20 12.56
C TYR A 11 13.31 -14.52 11.36
N HIS A 12 13.57 -15.32 10.33
CA HIS A 12 14.08 -14.87 9.04
C HIS A 12 12.91 -14.33 8.21
N TRP A 13 12.51 -13.08 8.44
CA TRP A 13 11.65 -12.38 7.50
C TRP A 13 12.49 -11.96 6.29
N PHE A 14 12.17 -12.47 5.11
CA PHE A 14 12.66 -11.89 3.86
C PHE A 14 11.81 -10.66 3.56
N ILE A 15 12.19 -9.51 4.12
CA ILE A 15 11.64 -8.23 3.65
C ILE A 15 12.56 -7.73 2.54
N ASP A 16 11.98 -7.60 1.36
CA ASP A 16 12.60 -6.99 0.19
C ASP A 16 13.19 -5.60 0.55
N LYS A 17 14.46 -5.38 0.20
CA LYS A 17 15.18 -4.12 0.43
C LYS A 17 14.50 -2.95 -0.30
N GLU A 18 13.83 -3.20 -1.41
CA GLU A 18 13.05 -2.17 -2.13
C GLU A 18 11.80 -1.76 -1.34
N LYS A 19 11.16 -2.68 -0.61
CA LYS A 19 10.02 -2.35 0.26
C LYS A 19 10.44 -1.61 1.53
N LEU A 20 11.62 -1.89 2.08
CA LEU A 20 12.14 -1.18 3.26
C LEU A 20 12.54 0.26 2.95
N THR A 21 13.02 0.56 1.74
CA THR A 21 13.55 1.88 1.41
C THR A 21 12.47 2.97 1.34
N TYR A 22 11.25 2.69 0.88
CA TYR A 22 10.21 3.72 0.82
C TYR A 22 9.69 4.15 2.20
N VAL A 23 9.44 3.18 3.09
CA VAL A 23 8.87 3.46 4.43
C VAL A 23 9.91 4.07 5.38
N TYR A 24 11.17 3.66 5.30
CA TYR A 24 12.22 4.21 6.19
C TYR A 24 12.80 5.55 5.72
N ARG A 25 12.79 5.86 4.41
CA ARG A 25 13.31 7.15 3.91
C ARG A 25 12.42 8.34 4.29
N GLN A 26 11.11 8.11 4.41
CA GLN A 26 10.13 9.12 4.83
C GLN A 26 10.22 9.53 6.31
N LYS A 27 10.98 8.81 7.15
CA LYS A 27 11.04 9.11 8.59
C LYS A 27 11.89 10.36 8.92
N PHE A 28 12.61 10.91 7.94
CA PHE A 28 13.52 12.05 8.12
C PHE A 28 13.50 13.10 6.98
N GLU A 29 12.60 12.97 6.00
CA GLU A 29 12.48 13.91 4.87
C GLU A 29 11.09 14.58 4.87
N VAL A 30 11.03 15.85 4.46
CA VAL A 30 9.75 16.56 4.26
C VAL A 30 8.99 15.88 3.13
N PHE A 31 7.69 15.63 3.34
CA PHE A 31 6.84 15.01 2.34
C PHE A 31 6.79 15.87 1.07
N ASP A 32 7.18 15.27 -0.06
CA ASP A 32 7.16 15.89 -1.38
C ASP A 32 5.93 15.41 -2.16
N HIS A 33 4.93 16.29 -2.28
CA HIS A 33 3.68 16.00 -2.96
C HIS A 33 3.88 15.62 -4.43
N ALA A 34 4.75 16.31 -5.16
CA ALA A 34 4.97 16.06 -6.58
C ALA A 34 5.58 14.68 -6.81
N LYS A 35 6.57 14.29 -6.00
CA LYS A 35 7.14 12.93 -6.07
C LYS A 35 6.14 11.85 -5.71
N PHE A 36 5.24 12.13 -4.76
CA PHE A 36 4.17 11.20 -4.42
C PHE A 36 3.20 11.03 -5.58
N ASP A 37 2.78 12.13 -6.21
CA ASP A 37 1.85 12.10 -7.34
C ASP A 37 2.48 11.35 -8.54
N ASP A 38 3.73 11.65 -8.89
CA ASP A 38 4.49 10.92 -9.92
C ASP A 38 4.59 9.41 -9.64
N TRP A 39 4.68 9.01 -8.37
CA TRP A 39 4.67 7.60 -7.98
C TRP A 39 3.27 7.01 -8.01
N ALA A 40 2.25 7.75 -7.57
CA ALA A 40 0.87 7.32 -7.55
C ALA A 40 0.35 7.04 -8.97
N GLU A 41 0.74 7.87 -9.93
CA GLU A 41 0.43 7.73 -11.36
C GLU A 41 1.03 6.48 -12.00
N LYS A 42 2.04 5.86 -11.39
CA LYS A 42 2.56 4.59 -11.87
C LYS A 42 1.60 3.43 -11.60
N GLY A 43 0.70 3.55 -10.62
CA GLY A 43 -0.27 2.48 -10.32
C GLY A 43 0.36 1.14 -9.94
N VAL A 44 1.54 1.17 -9.30
CA VAL A 44 2.33 -0.03 -8.92
C VAL A 44 2.41 -0.24 -7.41
N ALA A 45 1.46 0.32 -6.65
CA ALA A 45 1.47 0.19 -5.20
C ALA A 45 1.12 -1.25 -4.80
N PRO A 46 2.02 -1.98 -4.10
CA PRO A 46 1.80 -3.38 -3.78
C PRO A 46 0.72 -3.53 -2.71
N ALA A 47 -0.04 -4.63 -2.79
CA ALA A 47 -0.98 -5.00 -1.74
C ALA A 47 -0.25 -5.25 -0.40
N ILE A 48 -0.79 -4.69 0.68
CA ILE A 48 -0.44 -5.11 2.03
C ILE A 48 -1.24 -6.38 2.33
N LYS A 49 -0.57 -7.53 2.42
CA LYS A 49 -1.22 -8.86 2.54
C LYS A 49 -2.24 -8.94 3.68
N LEU A 50 -1.94 -8.36 4.84
CA LEU A 50 -2.86 -8.37 5.98
C LEU A 50 -4.12 -7.52 5.73
N SER A 51 -3.99 -6.41 5.01
CA SER A 51 -5.13 -5.56 4.64
C SER A 51 -6.04 -6.24 3.63
N LEU A 52 -5.48 -6.97 2.66
CA LEU A 52 -6.27 -7.75 1.70
C LEU A 52 -7.06 -8.85 2.42
N LYS A 53 -6.41 -9.60 3.33
CA LYS A 53 -7.10 -10.62 4.13
C LYS A 53 -8.26 -10.03 4.94
N LEU A 54 -8.01 -8.93 5.64
CA LEU A 54 -9.06 -8.25 6.41
C LEU A 54 -10.22 -7.80 5.54
N TYR A 55 -9.92 -7.25 4.36
CA TYR A 55 -10.92 -6.83 3.38
C TYR A 55 -11.80 -8.00 2.94
N GLU A 56 -11.19 -9.13 2.58
CA GLU A 56 -11.90 -10.36 2.20
C GLU A 56 -12.75 -10.91 3.35
N ASP A 57 -12.20 -10.98 4.57
CA ASP A 57 -12.91 -11.46 5.76
C ASP A 57 -14.16 -10.61 6.06
N ILE A 58 -14.05 -9.28 5.96
CA ILE A 58 -15.17 -8.35 6.19
C ILE A 58 -16.25 -8.48 5.10
N LEU A 59 -15.85 -8.65 3.83
CA LEU A 59 -16.79 -8.90 2.74
C LEU A 59 -17.53 -10.23 2.93
N ASN A 60 -16.83 -11.29 3.34
CA ASN A 60 -17.41 -12.61 3.60
C ASN A 60 -18.42 -12.59 4.76
N LEU A 61 -18.28 -11.66 5.70
CA LEU A 61 -19.24 -11.40 6.77
C LEU A 61 -20.47 -10.59 6.31
N GLY A 62 -20.52 -10.17 5.04
CA GLY A 62 -21.64 -9.42 4.47
C GLY A 62 -21.60 -7.90 4.71
N TYR A 63 -20.48 -7.37 5.19
CA TYR A 63 -20.32 -5.93 5.36
C TYR A 63 -19.99 -5.25 4.04
N LYS A 64 -20.45 -4.01 3.92
CA LYS A 64 -20.06 -3.11 2.83
C LYS A 64 -18.76 -2.40 3.20
N VAL A 65 -17.77 -2.46 2.31
CA VAL A 65 -16.50 -1.76 2.48
C VAL A 65 -16.51 -0.44 1.70
N ILE A 66 -16.21 0.67 2.35
CA ILE A 66 -15.94 1.95 1.71
C ILE A 66 -14.44 2.21 1.79
N LEU A 67 -13.83 2.51 0.65
CA LEU A 67 -12.42 2.91 0.56
C LEU A 67 -12.35 4.43 0.52
N LEU A 68 -11.60 5.02 1.46
CA LEU A 68 -11.38 6.47 1.56
C LEU A 68 -9.89 6.75 1.38
N THR A 69 -9.56 7.64 0.45
CA THR A 69 -8.17 8.00 0.15
C THR A 69 -7.99 9.51 0.00
N GLY A 70 -6.80 10.00 0.33
CA GLY A 70 -6.42 11.40 0.12
C GLY A 70 -5.97 11.73 -1.30
N ARG A 71 -5.97 10.74 -2.21
CA ARG A 71 -5.72 10.99 -3.64
C ARG A 71 -6.79 11.90 -4.22
N SER A 72 -6.41 12.77 -5.15
CA SER A 72 -7.34 13.60 -5.90
C SER A 72 -8.17 12.76 -6.87
N GLU A 73 -9.36 13.26 -7.22
CA GLU A 73 -10.21 12.66 -8.26
C GLU A 73 -9.49 12.43 -9.61
N SER A 74 -8.49 13.25 -9.97
CA SER A 74 -7.69 13.06 -11.18
C SER A 74 -7.01 11.67 -11.24
N HIS A 75 -6.69 11.08 -10.09
CA HIS A 75 -6.00 9.79 -9.97
C HIS A 75 -6.98 8.61 -9.85
N ARG A 76 -8.29 8.81 -10.08
CA ARG A 76 -9.29 7.75 -9.87
C ARG A 76 -8.99 6.51 -10.71
N ALA A 77 -8.76 6.67 -12.02
CA ALA A 77 -8.53 5.54 -12.93
C ALA A 77 -7.33 4.68 -12.49
N VAL A 78 -6.16 5.30 -12.30
CA VAL A 78 -4.96 4.59 -11.86
C VAL A 78 -5.11 3.96 -10.47
N THR A 79 -5.91 4.57 -9.59
CA THR A 79 -6.22 3.99 -8.27
C THR A 79 -7.08 2.74 -8.37
N VAL A 80 -8.11 2.78 -9.22
CA VAL A 80 -9.00 1.63 -9.47
C VAL A 80 -8.21 0.47 -10.07
N ASP A 81 -7.40 0.72 -11.09
CA ASP A 81 -6.58 -0.31 -11.74
C ASP A 81 -5.61 -0.95 -10.74
N ASN A 82 -4.94 -0.13 -9.93
CA ASN A 82 -4.05 -0.64 -8.89
C ASN A 82 -4.78 -1.48 -7.83
N LEU A 83 -5.97 -1.08 -7.40
CA LEU A 83 -6.79 -1.84 -6.44
C LEU A 83 -7.18 -3.21 -7.01
N ILE A 84 -7.65 -3.25 -8.26
CA ILE A 84 -8.05 -4.49 -8.95
C ILE A 84 -6.85 -5.45 -9.11
N ASN A 85 -5.69 -4.90 -9.51
CA ASN A 85 -4.43 -5.64 -9.63
C ASN A 85 -3.93 -6.14 -8.27
N ALA A 86 -4.23 -5.40 -7.19
CA ALA A 86 -3.97 -5.77 -5.81
C ALA A 86 -5.05 -6.68 -5.18
N CYS A 87 -6.02 -7.15 -5.97
CA CYS A 87 -7.14 -8.03 -5.58
C CYS A 87 -8.21 -7.41 -4.66
N PHE A 88 -8.26 -6.08 -4.53
CA PHE A 88 -9.44 -5.39 -4.00
C PHE A 88 -10.42 -5.19 -5.17
N ARG A 89 -11.66 -5.68 -5.11
CA ARG A 89 -12.57 -5.66 -6.28
C ARG A 89 -14.02 -5.30 -5.97
N ASP A 90 -14.51 -5.66 -4.80
CA ASP A 90 -15.93 -5.58 -4.42
C ASP A 90 -16.20 -4.48 -3.37
N TRP A 91 -15.49 -3.34 -3.46
CA TRP A 91 -15.78 -2.22 -2.57
C TRP A 91 -17.13 -1.59 -2.93
N HIS A 92 -17.87 -1.13 -1.91
CA HIS A 92 -19.16 -0.47 -2.11
C HIS A 92 -18.99 0.93 -2.69
N GLN A 93 -17.98 1.67 -2.23
CA GLN A 93 -17.69 3.01 -2.71
C GLN A 93 -16.19 3.31 -2.56
N LEU A 94 -15.65 4.07 -3.52
CA LEU A 94 -14.30 4.64 -3.47
C LEU A 94 -14.41 6.17 -3.47
N ILE A 95 -14.04 6.78 -2.34
CA ILE A 95 -14.08 8.22 -2.08
C ILE A 95 -12.67 8.78 -2.19
N LEU A 96 -12.49 9.75 -3.09
CA LEU A 96 -11.27 10.54 -3.28
C LEU A 96 -11.52 11.99 -2.84
N ARG A 97 -10.47 12.80 -2.80
CA ARG A 97 -10.51 14.23 -2.48
C ARG A 97 -10.78 15.10 -3.70
#